data_AF-A0AAN2BIT9-F1
#
_entry.id   AF-A0AAN2BIT9-F1
#
_cell.length_a   1.000
_cell.length_b   1.000
_cell.length_c   1.000
_cell.angle_alpha   90.00
_cell.angle_beta   90.00
_cell.angle_gamma   90.00
#
_symmetry.space_group_name_H-M   'P 1'
#
loop_
_entity.id
_entity.type
_entity.pdbx_description
1 polymer ?
#
loop_
_entity_poly.entity_id
_entity_poly.type
_entity_poly.pdbx_seq_one_letter_code
_entity_poly.pdbx_strand_id
1 'polypeptide(L)'
;MKCFIIQIDPSRDTRYSIEAFTKLVREQGKFPEVEADYDNNTLTNLNFFTEQPGPFWQEMQSEILQHPDCASWIKRVAIVACEGEHGWNDALLLAHYDSSETLDSLDTAPE
;
A
#
# COMPACT_ATOMS: atom_id res chain seq x y z
N MET A 1 12.09 5.60 11.31
CA MET A 1 10.93 5.78 10.42
C MET A 1 11.15 5.01 9.11
N LYS A 2 10.11 4.32 8.63
CA LYS A 2 10.03 3.70 7.31
C LYS A 2 8.84 4.26 6.54
N CYS A 3 8.94 4.35 5.22
CA CYS A 3 7.83 4.65 4.34
C CYS A 3 7.21 3.38 3.76
N PHE A 4 5.89 3.25 3.86
CA PHE A 4 5.09 2.32 3.07
C PHE A 4 4.40 3.09 1.95
N ILE A 5 4.35 2.49 0.76
CA ILE A 5 3.63 3.05 -0.37
C ILE A 5 2.56 2.05 -0.80
N ILE A 6 1.32 2.51 -0.91
CA ILE A 6 0.32 1.88 -1.77
C ILE A 6 0.28 2.67 -3.07
N GLN A 7 0.85 2.11 -4.12
CA GLN A 7 0.75 2.64 -5.46
C GLN A 7 -0.47 2.05 -6.14
N ILE A 8 -1.34 2.89 -6.71
CA ILE A 8 -2.62 2.50 -7.29
C ILE A 8 -2.65 2.87 -8.76
N ASP A 9 -2.89 1.88 -9.62
CA ASP A 9 -3.24 2.06 -11.03
C ASP A 9 -4.76 1.88 -11.23
N PRO A 10 -5.55 2.97 -11.20
CA PRO A 10 -7.00 2.90 -11.33
C PRO A 10 -7.46 2.45 -12.73
N SER A 11 -6.57 2.45 -13.74
CA SER A 11 -6.92 2.03 -15.10
C SER A 11 -7.15 0.51 -15.21
N ARG A 12 -6.60 -0.26 -14.27
CA ARG A 12 -6.74 -1.73 -14.22
C ARG A 12 -8.13 -2.18 -13.76
N ASP A 13 -8.83 -1.36 -12.98
CA ASP A 13 -10.20 -1.60 -12.53
C ASP A 13 -10.88 -0.30 -12.11
N THR A 14 -11.83 0.17 -12.93
CA THR A 14 -12.50 1.46 -12.75
C THR A 14 -13.76 1.39 -11.87
N ARG A 15 -14.06 0.24 -11.27
CA ARG A 15 -15.28 0.04 -10.46
C ARG A 15 -15.25 0.74 -9.10
N TYR A 16 -14.09 1.22 -8.68
CA TYR A 16 -13.88 1.92 -7.42
C TYR A 16 -12.94 3.11 -7.65
N SER A 17 -13.12 4.20 -6.90
CA SER A 17 -12.32 5.42 -7.06
C SER A 17 -11.23 5.53 -6.01
N ILE A 18 -10.11 6.17 -6.39
CA ILE A 18 -9.03 6.51 -5.46
C ILE A 18 -9.54 7.41 -4.33
N GLU A 19 -10.48 8.31 -4.62
CA GLU A 19 -11.09 9.19 -3.63
C GLU A 19 -11.87 8.40 -2.56
N ALA A 20 -12.71 7.44 -2.98
CA ALA A 20 -13.44 6.57 -2.06
C ALA A 20 -12.48 5.71 -1.22
N PHE A 21 -11.42 5.19 -1.84
CA PHE A 21 -10.42 4.40 -1.14
C PHE A 21 -9.66 5.22 -0.11
N THR A 22 -9.20 6.43 -0.49
CA THR A 22 -8.50 7.35 0.41
C THR A 22 -9.39 7.75 1.59
N LYS A 23 -10.68 7.98 1.34
CA LYS A 23 -11.65 8.26 2.41
C LYS A 23 -11.77 7.09 3.38
N LEU A 24 -11.92 5.87 2.87
CA LEU A 24 -11.99 4.65 3.68
C LEU A 24 -10.72 4.47 4.53
N VAL A 25 -9.54 4.62 3.94
CA VAL A 25 -8.25 4.55 4.65
C VAL A 25 -8.21 5.55 5.82
N ARG A 26 -8.70 6.78 5.61
CA ARG A 26 -8.80 7.81 6.66
C ARG A 26 -9.83 7.47 7.74
N GLU A 27 -10.93 6.82 7.39
CA GLU A 27 -11.94 6.34 8.34
C GLU A 27 -11.40 5.22 9.25
N GLN A 28 -10.41 4.45 8.77
CA GLN A 28 -9.63 3.50 9.60
C GLN A 28 -8.52 4.19 10.43
N GLY A 29 -8.50 5.53 10.48
CA GLY A 29 -7.52 6.29 11.27
C GLY A 29 -6.12 6.37 10.66
N LYS A 30 -5.96 6.06 9.36
CA LYS A 30 -4.68 6.15 8.63
C LYS A 30 -4.68 7.40 7.75
N PHE A 31 -3.63 8.20 7.82
CA PHE A 31 -3.55 9.50 7.14
C PHE A 31 -2.36 9.54 6.18
N PRO A 32 -2.45 8.89 5.00
CA PRO A 32 -1.36 8.92 4.04
C PRO A 32 -1.21 10.30 3.40
N GLU A 33 0.03 10.62 3.02
CA GLU A 33 0.28 11.64 2.02
C GLU A 33 -0.10 11.08 0.65
N VAL A 34 -0.90 11.85 -0.10
CA VAL A 34 -1.42 11.42 -1.41
C VAL A 34 -0.68 12.20 -2.49
N GLU A 35 0.05 11.49 -3.32
CA GLU A 35 0.85 12.07 -4.40
C GLU A 35 0.49 11.43 -5.73
N ALA A 36 0.40 12.24 -6.78
CA ALA A 36 0.40 11.71 -8.14
C ALA A 36 1.81 11.21 -8.45
N ASP A 37 1.91 10.05 -9.09
CA ASP A 37 3.21 9.54 -9.51
C ASP A 37 3.84 10.49 -10.53
N TYR A 38 5.06 10.95 -10.23
CA TYR A 38 5.78 11.98 -10.97
C TYR A 38 6.01 11.60 -12.44
N ASP A 39 6.20 10.31 -12.71
CA ASP A 39 6.58 9.83 -14.04
C ASP A 39 5.36 9.54 -14.93
N ASN A 40 4.23 9.14 -14.33
CA ASN A 40 3.11 8.60 -15.11
C ASN A 40 1.79 9.38 -14.95
N ASN A 41 1.66 10.33 -14.00
CA ASN A 41 0.47 11.17 -13.72
C ASN A 41 -0.90 10.44 -13.63
N THR A 42 -0.91 9.12 -13.77
CA THR A 42 -2.06 8.22 -13.85
C THR A 42 -2.09 7.29 -12.64
N LEU A 43 -0.92 7.06 -12.04
CA LEU A 43 -0.76 6.33 -10.81
C LEU A 43 -0.86 7.29 -9.63
N THR A 44 -1.38 6.80 -8.51
CA THR A 44 -1.45 7.54 -7.25
C THR A 44 -0.75 6.76 -6.15
N ASN A 45 0.15 7.42 -5.45
CA ASN A 45 0.85 6.89 -4.29
C ASN A 45 0.17 7.39 -3.02
N LEU A 46 -0.13 6.46 -2.12
CA LEU A 46 -0.48 6.76 -0.73
C LEU A 46 0.75 6.40 0.12
N ASN A 47 1.46 7.42 0.61
CA ASN A 47 2.67 7.28 1.41
C ASN A 47 2.31 7.28 2.90
N PHE A 48 2.75 6.27 3.64
CA PHE A 48 2.52 6.14 5.07
C PHE A 48 3.85 6.04 5.81
N PHE A 49 4.03 6.85 6.84
CA PHE A 49 5.25 6.85 7.64
C PHE A 49 5.02 6.21 9.00
N THR A 50 5.89 5.29 9.38
CA THR A 50 5.77 4.57 10.65
C THR A 50 7.13 4.28 11.28
N GLU A 51 7.18 4.24 12.61
CA GLU A 51 8.33 3.72 13.38
C GLU A 51 8.20 2.22 13.67
N GLN A 52 7.05 1.62 13.37
CA GLN A 52 6.72 0.24 13.71
C GLN A 52 6.24 -0.49 12.45
N PRO A 53 7.14 -0.84 11.52
CA PRO A 53 6.77 -1.39 10.22
C PRO A 53 6.04 -2.74 10.34
N GLY A 54 6.47 -3.62 11.25
CA GLY A 54 5.81 -4.92 11.48
C GLY A 54 4.34 -4.78 11.92
N PRO A 55 4.04 -4.13 13.06
CA PRO A 55 2.65 -3.88 13.49
C PRO A 55 1.83 -3.11 12.46
N PHE A 56 2.42 -2.08 11.84
CA PHE A 56 1.74 -1.30 10.81
C PHE A 56 1.34 -2.17 9.61
N TRP A 57 2.22 -3.07 9.16
CA TRP A 57 1.92 -3.97 8.06
C TRP A 57 0.78 -4.93 8.39
N GLN A 58 0.77 -5.50 9.60
CA GLN A 58 -0.31 -6.37 10.05
C GLN A 58 -1.67 -5.65 10.03
N GLU A 59 -1.72 -4.42 10.52
CA GLU A 59 -2.93 -3.58 10.48
C GLU A 59 -3.34 -3.25 9.04
N MET A 60 -2.39 -2.88 8.18
CA MET A 60 -2.68 -2.62 6.76
C MET A 60 -3.27 -3.85 6.07
N GLN A 61 -2.75 -5.04 6.36
CA GLN A 61 -3.27 -6.29 5.82
C GLN A 61 -4.72 -6.55 6.28
N SER A 62 -5.01 -6.42 7.57
CA SER A 62 -6.32 -6.77 8.13
C SER A 62 -7.39 -5.69 7.89
N GLU A 63 -7.04 -4.41 8.00
CA GLU A 63 -7.99 -3.29 7.99
C GLU A 63 -8.18 -2.67 6.61
N ILE A 64 -7.16 -2.70 5.75
CA ILE A 64 -7.20 -2.07 4.43
C ILE A 64 -7.26 -3.10 3.31
N LEU A 65 -6.28 -4.01 3.24
CA LEU A 65 -6.17 -4.96 2.11
C LEU A 65 -7.23 -6.07 2.15
N GLN A 66 -7.80 -6.33 3.32
CA GLN A 66 -8.89 -7.28 3.54
C GLN A 66 -10.25 -6.60 3.81
N HIS A 67 -10.34 -5.27 3.68
CA HIS A 67 -11.59 -4.55 3.93
C HIS A 67 -12.71 -5.00 2.98
N PRO A 68 -13.92 -5.33 3.48
CA PRO A 68 -15.01 -5.87 2.66
C PRO A 68 -15.34 -5.03 1.41
N ASP A 69 -15.31 -3.71 1.55
CA ASP A 69 -15.73 -2.78 0.49
C ASP A 69 -14.72 -2.63 -0.66
N CYS A 70 -13.42 -2.83 -0.41
CA CYS A 70 -12.38 -2.51 -1.40
C CYS A 70 -11.35 -3.63 -1.63
N ALA A 71 -11.33 -4.71 -0.83
CA ALA A 71 -10.33 -5.78 -0.94
C ALA A 71 -10.26 -6.42 -2.33
N SER A 72 -11.41 -6.60 -2.99
CA SER A 72 -11.44 -7.19 -4.34
C SER A 72 -10.92 -6.25 -5.43
N TRP A 73 -11.05 -4.94 -5.20
CA TRP A 73 -10.56 -3.90 -6.09
C TRP A 73 -9.06 -3.67 -5.88
N ILE A 74 -8.62 -3.46 -4.63
CA ILE A 74 -7.23 -3.13 -4.31
C ILE A 74 -6.26 -4.21 -4.81
N LYS A 75 -6.64 -5.50 -4.72
CA LYS A 75 -5.87 -6.63 -5.27
C LYS A 75 -5.63 -6.60 -6.78
N ARG A 76 -6.39 -5.80 -7.54
CA ARG A 76 -6.28 -5.71 -9.01
C ARG A 76 -5.52 -4.48 -9.48
N VAL A 77 -5.44 -3.46 -8.63
CA VAL A 77 -4.94 -2.14 -8.99
C VAL A 77 -3.68 -1.74 -8.25
N ALA A 78 -3.35 -2.40 -7.13
CA ALA A 78 -2.33 -1.89 -6.22
C ALA A 78 -1.03 -2.70 -6.21
N ILE A 79 0.04 -1.96 -5.94
CA ILE A 79 1.33 -2.46 -5.47
C ILE A 79 1.52 -1.89 -4.06
N VAL A 80 2.02 -2.71 -3.14
CA VAL A 80 2.39 -2.27 -1.80
C VAL A 80 3.86 -2.57 -1.57
N ALA A 81 4.62 -1.53 -1.23
CA ALA A 81 6.03 -1.63 -0.93
C ALA A 81 6.37 -0.93 0.39
N CYS A 82 7.47 -1.34 1.02
CA CYS A 82 8.04 -0.71 2.20
C CYS A 82 9.52 -0.43 1.96
N GLU A 83 10.02 0.72 2.41
CA GLU A 83 11.46 0.97 2.46
C GLU A 83 12.17 -0.12 3.28
N GLY A 84 13.32 -0.58 2.78
CA GLY A 84 14.22 -1.49 3.48
C GLY A 84 15.14 -0.75 4.45
N GLU A 85 16.22 -1.40 4.87
CA GLU A 85 17.21 -0.80 5.79
C GLU A 85 18.07 0.29 5.15
N HIS A 86 18.20 0.26 3.83
CA HIS A 86 18.96 1.22 3.03
C HIS A 86 18.04 2.06 2.13
N GLY A 87 16.81 2.30 2.59
CA GLY A 87 15.79 3.08 1.91
C GLY A 87 15.13 2.31 0.77
N TRP A 88 14.97 2.94 -0.39
CA TRP A 88 14.36 2.30 -1.56
C TRP A 88 15.30 1.34 -2.31
N ASN A 89 16.60 1.31 -1.98
CA ASN A 89 17.57 0.44 -2.65
C ASN A 89 17.37 -1.04 -2.31
N ASP A 90 16.78 -1.33 -1.16
CA ASP A 90 16.45 -2.64 -0.65
C ASP A 90 14.97 -2.70 -0.23
N ALA A 91 14.12 -2.00 -1.00
CA ALA A 91 12.68 -1.99 -0.78
C ALA A 91 12.08 -3.39 -0.83
N LEU A 92 11.10 -3.61 0.04
CA LEU A 92 10.35 -4.86 0.14
C LEU A 92 9.05 -4.74 -0.66
N LEU A 93 8.81 -5.68 -1.57
CA LEU A 93 7.55 -5.81 -2.30
C LEU A 93 6.58 -6.69 -1.49
N LEU A 94 5.59 -6.07 -0.85
CA LEU A 94 4.73 -6.73 0.13
C LEU A 94 3.38 -7.19 -0.45
N ALA A 95 2.90 -6.53 -1.50
CA ALA A 95 1.76 -6.98 -2.28
C ALA A 95 1.85 -6.47 -3.71
N HIS A 96 1.32 -7.23 -4.66
CA HIS A 96 1.31 -6.86 -6.07
C HIS A 96 0.04 -7.38 -6.74
N TYR A 97 -0.47 -6.63 -7.73
CA TYR A 97 -1.66 -7.05 -8.49
C TYR A 97 -1.39 -8.25 -9.41
N ASP A 98 -0.13 -8.42 -9.84
CA ASP A 98 0.35 -9.55 -10.62
C ASP A 98 0.79 -10.66 -9.66
N SER A 99 0.08 -11.79 -9.70
CA SER A 99 0.36 -12.93 -8.83
C SER A 99 1.57 -13.76 -9.25
N SER A 100 2.23 -13.41 -10.36
CA SER A 100 3.51 -14.04 -10.76
C SER A 100 4.73 -13.38 -10.09
N GLU A 101 4.56 -12.20 -9.50
CA GLU A 101 5.62 -11.54 -8.74
C GLU A 101 5.96 -12.32 -7.46
N THR A 102 7.24 -12.33 -7.11
CA THR A 102 7.71 -12.89 -5.84
C THR A 102 7.63 -11.80 -4.78
N LEU A 103 6.85 -12.03 -3.74
CA LEU A 103 6.69 -11.07 -2.65
C LEU A 103 7.72 -11.31 -1.54
N ASP A 104 8.20 -10.21 -0.97
CA ASP A 104 9.01 -10.22 0.23
C ASP A 104 8.14 -10.43 1.48
N SER A 105 8.81 -10.75 2.58
CA SER A 105 8.19 -10.83 3.90
C SER A 105 8.77 -9.76 4.79
N LEU A 106 7.89 -8.99 5.42
CA LEU A 106 8.27 -8.09 6.50
C LEU A 106 8.13 -8.86 7.81
N ASP A 107 9.26 -9.23 8.41
CA ASP A 107 9.28 -9.97 9.66
C ASP A 107 8.57 -9.16 10.76
N THR A 108 7.53 -9.75 11.34
CA THR A 108 6.70 -9.12 12.37
C THR A 108 7.15 -9.48 13.79
N ALA A 109 8.33 -10.08 13.95
CA ALA A 109 8.84 -10.45 15.25
C ALA A 109 9.35 -9.20 15.99
N PRO A 110 8.92 -8.95 17.24
CA PRO A 110 9.59 -7.97 18.07
C PRO A 110 10.99 -8.47 18.40
N GLU A 111 12.02 -7.66 18.15
CA GLU A 111 13.31 -7.79 18.85
C GLU A 111 13.13 -7.50 20.35
#